data_AF-A0A7C6CAM9-F1
#
_entry.id   AF-A0A7C6CAM9-F1
#
_cell.length_a   1.000
_cell.length_b   1.000
_cell.length_c   1.000
_cell.angle_alpha   90.00
_cell.angle_beta   90.00
_cell.angle_gamma   90.00
#
_symmetry.space_group_name_H-M   'P 1'
#
loop_
_entity.id
_entity.type
_entity.pdbx_description
1 polymer ?
#
loop_
_entity_poly.entity_id
_entity_poly.type
_entity_poly.pdbx_seq_one_letter_code
_entity_poly.pdbx_strand_id
1 'polypeptide(L)'
;INCNQYVKEAYESKKYAFVTDYVRLYALYNHGGIYMDTDVEVLKPLDKFLEHNFFIGCEKEDLIQTGLIGSLPKNKIVKRILNYYDDKKFILNDGSLNLLPNPKVFTPILSEEYGWIPQNTYQTLADGIVVYPIDYFCAKDWKTGKIYTSEDTHSIHHFSGSWKSKTDIFMEKFKNKIQRVVGPKGTQFIINVKKKIKGS
;
A
#
# COMPACT_ATOMS: atom_id res chain seq x y z
N ILE A 1 9.95 -9.84 -14.90
CA ILE A 1 10.81 -8.82 -14.25
C ILE A 1 11.32 -7.74 -15.21
N ASN A 2 11.67 -8.05 -16.46
CA ASN A 2 12.19 -7.06 -17.43
C ASN A 2 11.11 -6.20 -18.13
N CYS A 3 9.85 -6.26 -17.68
CA CYS A 3 8.73 -5.53 -18.30
C CYS A 3 8.70 -4.05 -17.92
N ASN A 4 9.34 -3.65 -16.83
CA ASN A 4 9.38 -2.29 -16.33
C ASN A 4 10.66 -2.07 -15.50
N GLN A 5 11.26 -0.87 -15.61
CA GLN A 5 12.54 -0.55 -14.95
C GLN A 5 12.43 -0.55 -13.42
N TYR A 6 11.38 0.07 -12.85
CA TYR A 6 11.11 0.07 -11.41
C TYR A 6 11.03 -1.37 -10.88
N VAL A 7 10.31 -2.25 -11.57
CA VAL A 7 10.15 -3.66 -11.20
C VAL A 7 11.49 -4.40 -11.18
N LYS A 8 12.29 -4.21 -12.21
CA LYS A 8 13.61 -4.84 -12.33
C LYS A 8 14.52 -4.41 -11.19
N GLU A 9 14.64 -3.12 -10.95
CA GLU A 9 15.49 -2.56 -9.90
C GLU A 9 15.02 -2.96 -8.49
N ALA A 10 13.70 -3.00 -8.24
CA ALA A 10 13.13 -3.48 -6.98
C ALA A 10 13.45 -4.96 -6.73
N TYR A 11 13.36 -5.79 -7.78
CA TYR A 11 13.69 -7.21 -7.72
C TYR A 11 15.18 -7.43 -7.44
N GLU A 12 16.07 -6.76 -8.17
CA GLU A 12 17.53 -6.83 -7.99
C GLU A 12 17.95 -6.35 -6.59
N SER A 13 17.24 -5.37 -6.04
CA SER A 13 17.42 -4.88 -4.67
C SER A 13 16.81 -5.80 -3.60
N LYS A 14 16.22 -6.94 -3.97
CA LYS A 14 15.52 -7.89 -3.10
C LYS A 14 14.36 -7.27 -2.31
N LYS A 15 13.72 -6.25 -2.88
CA LYS A 15 12.59 -5.52 -2.29
C LYS A 15 11.27 -6.00 -2.91
N TYR A 16 10.96 -7.28 -2.68
CA TYR A 16 9.85 -7.97 -3.36
C TYR A 16 8.46 -7.39 -3.11
N ALA A 17 8.21 -6.76 -1.95
CA ALA A 17 6.93 -6.07 -1.72
C ALA A 17 6.67 -4.91 -2.72
N PHE A 18 7.72 -4.26 -3.21
CA PHE A 18 7.59 -3.21 -4.22
C PHE A 18 7.46 -3.79 -5.64
N VAL A 19 7.92 -5.04 -5.84
CA VAL A 19 7.62 -5.78 -7.07
C VAL A 19 6.13 -6.12 -7.11
N THR A 20 5.54 -6.57 -5.99
CA THR A 20 4.11 -6.91 -5.91
C THR A 20 3.21 -5.69 -6.06
N ASP A 21 3.66 -4.50 -5.65
CA ASP A 21 2.97 -3.22 -5.91
C ASP A 21 2.68 -2.98 -7.40
N TYR A 22 3.61 -3.35 -8.30
CA TYR A 22 3.37 -3.30 -9.74
C TYR A 22 2.59 -4.51 -10.24
N VAL A 23 2.98 -5.72 -9.81
CA VAL A 23 2.39 -6.97 -10.32
C VAL A 23 0.89 -7.05 -10.02
N ARG A 24 0.43 -6.57 -8.86
CA ARG A 24 -1.01 -6.54 -8.53
C ARG A 24 -1.81 -5.72 -9.54
N LEU A 25 -1.29 -4.57 -9.94
CA LEU A 25 -1.91 -3.68 -10.93
C LEU A 25 -1.87 -4.30 -12.32
N TYR A 26 -0.75 -4.90 -12.69
CA TYR A 26 -0.61 -5.61 -13.97
C TYR A 26 -1.63 -6.75 -14.07
N ALA A 27 -1.78 -7.56 -13.02
CA ALA A 27 -2.73 -8.66 -12.99
C ALA A 27 -4.18 -8.15 -13.10
N LEU A 28 -4.56 -7.18 -12.26
CA LEU A 28 -5.89 -6.58 -12.30
C LEU A 28 -6.20 -5.92 -13.65
N TYR A 29 -5.23 -5.23 -14.27
CA TYR A 29 -5.45 -4.58 -15.56
C TYR A 29 -5.70 -5.59 -16.68
N ASN A 30 -4.95 -6.69 -16.71
CA ASN A 30 -5.02 -7.67 -17.80
C ASN A 30 -6.13 -8.72 -17.59
N HIS A 31 -6.42 -9.07 -16.34
CA HIS A 31 -7.32 -10.19 -16.01
C HIS A 31 -8.55 -9.78 -15.20
N GLY A 32 -8.51 -8.63 -14.52
CA GLY A 32 -9.54 -8.25 -13.56
C GLY A 32 -9.58 -9.17 -12.35
N GLY A 33 -10.74 -9.24 -11.70
CA GLY A 33 -10.98 -10.08 -10.53
C GLY A 33 -10.60 -9.39 -9.22
N ILE A 34 -10.24 -10.18 -8.22
CA ILE A 34 -9.85 -9.71 -6.88
C ILE A 34 -8.38 -10.07 -6.65
N TYR A 35 -7.57 -9.07 -6.37
CA TYR A 35 -6.22 -9.24 -5.85
C TYR A 35 -6.26 -9.21 -4.32
N MET A 36 -5.47 -10.08 -3.68
CA MET A 36 -5.26 -10.05 -2.24
C MET A 36 -3.79 -10.28 -1.88
N ASP A 37 -3.29 -9.56 -0.88
CA ASP A 37 -2.01 -9.86 -0.24
C ASP A 37 -2.12 -11.20 0.51
N THR A 38 -0.99 -11.90 0.66
CA THR A 38 -0.95 -13.26 1.22
C THR A 38 -1.31 -13.33 2.71
N ASP A 39 -1.34 -12.19 3.39
CA ASP A 39 -1.70 -12.04 4.80
C ASP A 39 -3.08 -11.36 4.97
N VAL A 40 -3.91 -11.38 3.93
CA VAL A 40 -5.34 -11.09 4.03
C VAL A 40 -6.11 -12.38 4.39
N GLU A 41 -6.82 -12.32 5.51
CA GLU A 41 -7.73 -13.36 5.96
C GLU A 41 -9.16 -13.02 5.51
N VAL A 42 -9.78 -13.88 4.70
CA VAL A 42 -11.16 -13.71 4.25
C VAL A 42 -12.12 -14.40 5.22
N LEU A 43 -13.05 -13.62 5.78
CA LEU A 43 -14.05 -14.09 6.75
C LEU A 43 -15.40 -14.42 6.10
N LYS A 44 -15.72 -13.77 4.97
CA LYS A 44 -17.03 -13.85 4.29
C LYS A 44 -16.85 -13.84 2.77
N PRO A 45 -17.80 -14.39 2.00
CA PRO A 45 -17.78 -14.33 0.54
C PRO A 45 -17.67 -12.88 0.02
N LEU A 46 -16.86 -12.68 -1.02
CA LEU A 46 -16.60 -11.37 -1.63
C LEU A 46 -17.46 -11.10 -2.86
N ASP A 47 -18.27 -12.07 -3.29
CA ASP A 47 -19.04 -12.06 -4.53
C ASP A 47 -19.95 -10.83 -4.66
N LYS A 48 -20.51 -10.37 -3.53
CA LYS A 48 -21.39 -9.20 -3.52
C LYS A 48 -20.71 -7.91 -3.99
N PHE A 49 -19.38 -7.83 -3.90
CA PHE A 49 -18.62 -6.64 -4.33
C PHE A 49 -18.27 -6.67 -5.82
N LEU A 50 -18.46 -7.80 -6.50
CA LEU A 50 -18.18 -7.97 -7.92
C LEU A 50 -19.16 -7.20 -8.83
N GLU A 51 -20.20 -6.58 -8.26
CA GLU A 51 -21.07 -5.65 -8.98
C GLU A 51 -20.37 -4.33 -9.32
N HIS A 52 -19.26 -4.00 -8.65
CA HIS A 52 -18.52 -2.76 -8.87
C HIS A 52 -17.47 -2.89 -9.96
N ASN A 53 -17.32 -1.85 -10.78
CA ASN A 53 -16.25 -1.76 -11.79
C ASN A 53 -14.85 -1.78 -11.16
N PHE A 54 -14.74 -1.19 -9.97
CA PHE A 54 -13.57 -1.17 -9.13
C PHE A 54 -14.01 -0.96 -7.68
N PHE A 55 -13.47 -1.75 -6.74
CA PHE A 55 -13.68 -1.52 -5.33
C PHE A 55 -12.39 -1.70 -4.52
N ILE A 56 -12.28 -0.92 -3.46
CA ILE A 56 -11.15 -0.91 -2.54
C ILE A 56 -11.62 -0.48 -1.14
N GLY A 57 -10.77 -0.56 -0.13
CA GLY A 57 -11.10 -0.10 1.23
C GLY A 57 -10.13 0.96 1.76
N CYS A 58 -10.43 1.49 2.92
CA CYS A 58 -9.51 2.30 3.70
C CYS A 58 -8.61 1.44 4.59
N GLU A 59 -7.35 1.84 4.76
CA GLU A 59 -6.44 1.32 5.79
C GLU A 59 -6.63 2.11 7.10
N LYS A 60 -6.82 3.43 6.95
CA LYS A 60 -7.16 4.41 8.00
C LYS A 60 -7.89 5.59 7.33
N GLU A 61 -8.40 6.54 8.12
CA GLU A 61 -9.23 7.65 7.63
C GLU A 61 -8.64 8.40 6.41
N ASP A 62 -7.33 8.59 6.38
CA ASP A 62 -6.61 9.35 5.36
C ASP A 62 -5.76 8.49 4.41
N LEU A 63 -6.00 7.17 4.35
CA LEU A 63 -5.18 6.27 3.54
C LEU A 63 -5.96 5.05 3.05
N ILE A 64 -5.87 4.80 1.75
CA ILE A 64 -6.46 3.63 1.10
C ILE A 64 -5.61 2.37 1.36
N GLN A 65 -6.25 1.23 1.60
CA GLN A 65 -5.56 -0.06 1.70
C GLN A 65 -5.42 -0.68 0.30
N THR A 66 -4.30 -1.34 0.02
CA THR A 66 -4.06 -2.00 -1.29
C THR A 66 -3.91 -3.51 -1.17
N GLY A 67 -4.11 -4.05 0.04
CA GLY A 67 -4.02 -5.47 0.35
C GLY A 67 -5.20 -6.27 -0.20
N LEU A 68 -6.35 -5.65 -0.46
CA LEU A 68 -7.47 -6.25 -1.21
C LEU A 68 -8.04 -5.23 -2.19
N ILE A 69 -8.05 -5.57 -3.47
CA ILE A 69 -8.54 -4.70 -4.55
C ILE A 69 -9.37 -5.56 -5.51
N GLY A 70 -10.57 -5.11 -5.85
CA GLY A 70 -11.37 -5.69 -6.92
C GLY A 70 -11.45 -4.77 -8.13
N SER A 71 -11.35 -5.33 -9.34
CA SER A 71 -11.48 -4.54 -10.56
C SER A 71 -11.89 -5.37 -11.77
N LEU A 72 -12.65 -4.76 -12.68
CA LEU A 72 -12.80 -5.26 -14.04
C LEU A 72 -11.48 -5.14 -14.83
N PRO A 73 -11.21 -6.03 -15.80
CA PRO A 73 -10.06 -5.88 -16.67
C PRO A 73 -10.14 -4.55 -17.45
N LYS A 74 -8.99 -3.99 -17.78
CA LYS A 74 -8.82 -2.72 -18.50
C LYS A 74 -9.40 -1.48 -17.80
N ASN A 75 -9.62 -1.54 -16.49
CA ASN A 75 -10.14 -0.40 -15.73
C ASN A 75 -9.21 0.82 -15.80
N LYS A 76 -9.81 2.02 -15.93
CA LYS A 76 -9.10 3.30 -16.10
C LYS A 76 -8.19 3.64 -14.91
N ILE A 77 -8.64 3.46 -13.67
CA ILE A 77 -7.82 3.79 -12.50
C ILE A 77 -6.63 2.85 -12.39
N VAL A 78 -6.84 1.55 -12.64
CA VAL A 78 -5.77 0.56 -12.62
C VAL A 78 -4.73 0.91 -13.68
N LYS A 79 -5.16 1.30 -14.88
CA LYS A 79 -4.25 1.79 -15.93
C LYS A 79 -3.50 3.04 -15.50
N ARG A 80 -4.19 4.02 -14.92
CA ARG A 80 -3.61 5.29 -14.47
C ARG A 80 -2.51 5.09 -13.43
N ILE A 81 -2.72 4.16 -12.51
CA ILE A 81 -1.75 3.81 -11.46
C ILE A 81 -0.65 2.90 -12.01
N LEU A 82 -0.96 1.99 -12.95
CA LEU A 82 0.08 1.21 -13.62
C LEU A 82 1.05 2.12 -14.38
N ASN A 83 0.52 3.08 -15.15
CA ASN A 83 1.28 4.09 -15.88
C ASN A 83 2.11 5.00 -14.96
N TYR A 84 1.74 5.16 -13.69
CA TYR A 84 2.58 5.90 -12.73
C TYR A 84 3.99 5.30 -12.66
N TYR A 85 4.14 3.99 -12.85
CA TYR A 85 5.43 3.29 -12.78
C TYR A 85 6.24 3.32 -14.07
N ASP A 86 5.70 3.79 -15.19
CA ASP A 86 6.40 3.78 -16.49
C ASP A 86 7.65 4.67 -16.46
N ASP A 87 7.54 5.85 -15.82
CA ASP A 87 8.62 6.83 -15.70
C ASP A 87 9.30 6.84 -14.32
N LYS A 88 9.06 5.82 -13.49
CA LYS A 88 9.65 5.75 -12.14
C LYS A 88 10.84 4.83 -12.12
N LYS A 89 11.83 5.24 -11.32
CA LYS A 89 12.95 4.41 -10.93
C LYS A 89 12.78 3.98 -9.48
N PHE A 90 13.16 2.75 -9.20
CA PHE A 90 13.28 2.26 -7.84
C PHE A 90 14.60 2.72 -7.22
N ILE A 91 15.67 2.79 -8.00
CA ILE A 91 16.94 3.39 -7.60
C ILE A 91 16.98 4.83 -8.12
N LEU A 92 16.95 5.79 -7.19
CA LEU A 92 16.96 7.22 -7.50
C LEU A 92 18.35 7.68 -7.96
N ASN A 93 18.43 8.88 -8.54
CA ASN A 93 19.68 9.43 -9.09
C ASN A 93 20.79 9.60 -8.04
N ASP A 94 20.43 9.71 -6.76
CA ASP A 94 21.36 9.79 -5.63
C ASP A 94 21.74 8.41 -5.05
N GLY A 95 21.30 7.32 -5.70
CA GLY A 95 21.50 5.94 -5.28
C GLY A 95 20.56 5.47 -4.17
N SER A 96 19.67 6.33 -3.65
CA SER A 96 18.68 5.93 -2.64
C SER A 96 17.52 5.16 -3.26
N LEU A 97 16.78 4.41 -2.43
CA LEU A 97 15.65 3.59 -2.89
C LEU A 97 14.33 4.36 -2.77
N ASN A 98 13.50 4.27 -3.82
CA ASN A 98 12.11 4.72 -3.81
C ASN A 98 11.23 3.71 -3.06
N LEU A 99 11.06 3.94 -1.77
CA LEU A 99 10.26 3.11 -0.87
C LEU A 99 8.84 3.66 -0.66
N LEU A 100 8.30 4.40 -1.62
CA LEU A 100 6.92 4.89 -1.56
C LEU A 100 5.95 3.71 -1.73
N PRO A 101 5.13 3.37 -0.73
CA PRO A 101 4.26 2.20 -0.79
C PRO A 101 3.01 2.48 -1.65
N ASN A 102 2.44 1.44 -2.25
CA ASN A 102 1.26 1.55 -3.14
C ASN A 102 0.06 2.34 -2.55
N PRO A 103 -0.33 2.21 -1.26
CA PRO A 103 -1.33 3.08 -0.61
C PRO A 103 -1.10 4.59 -0.81
N LYS A 104 0.16 5.01 -0.76
CA LYS A 104 0.57 6.42 -0.92
C LYS A 104 0.61 6.89 -2.38
N VAL A 105 0.56 5.97 -3.33
CA VAL A 105 0.34 6.27 -4.76
C VAL A 105 -1.16 6.35 -5.05
N PHE A 106 -1.95 5.40 -4.55
CA PHE A 106 -3.40 5.34 -4.73
C PHE A 106 -4.14 6.56 -4.16
N THR A 107 -3.82 6.91 -2.91
CA THR A 107 -4.53 7.95 -2.14
C THR A 107 -4.62 9.29 -2.87
N PRO A 108 -3.52 9.93 -3.31
CA PRO A 108 -3.61 11.21 -4.01
C PRO A 108 -4.33 11.09 -5.35
N ILE A 109 -4.11 10.01 -6.12
CA ILE A 109 -4.80 9.81 -7.40
C ILE A 109 -6.31 9.71 -7.20
N LEU A 110 -6.76 8.92 -6.22
CA LEU A 110 -8.19 8.80 -5.89
C LEU A 110 -8.79 10.12 -5.41
N SER A 111 -8.08 10.87 -4.58
CA SER A 111 -8.58 12.13 -4.04
C SER A 111 -8.63 13.23 -5.10
N GLU A 112 -7.54 13.43 -5.84
CA GLU A 112 -7.36 14.55 -6.76
C GLU A 112 -8.04 14.31 -8.12
N GLU A 113 -8.03 13.07 -8.64
CA GLU A 113 -8.54 12.76 -9.98
C GLU A 113 -9.96 12.16 -9.96
N TYR A 114 -10.37 11.51 -8.87
CA TYR A 114 -11.65 10.78 -8.79
C TYR A 114 -12.60 11.30 -7.70
N GLY A 115 -12.15 12.24 -6.86
CA GLY A 115 -12.98 12.92 -5.87
C GLY A 115 -13.13 12.18 -4.53
N TRP A 116 -12.20 11.30 -4.17
CA TRP A 116 -12.20 10.68 -2.84
C TRP A 116 -11.96 11.72 -1.74
N ILE A 117 -12.84 11.73 -0.74
CA ILE A 117 -12.68 12.57 0.45
C ILE A 117 -12.10 11.68 1.57
N PRO A 118 -10.94 12.03 2.15
CA PRO A 118 -10.29 11.21 3.18
C PRO A 118 -11.13 11.08 4.47
N GLN A 119 -12.02 10.07 4.49
CA GLN A 119 -12.93 9.77 5.58
C GLN A 119 -13.21 8.26 5.64
N ASN A 120 -13.45 7.75 6.85
CA ASN A 120 -13.82 6.35 7.07
C ASN A 120 -15.31 6.08 6.78
N THR A 121 -15.72 6.31 5.53
CA THR A 121 -17.12 6.18 5.09
C THR A 121 -17.17 5.52 3.71
N TYR A 122 -18.30 4.88 3.42
CA TYR A 122 -18.59 4.37 2.07
C TYR A 122 -18.70 5.54 1.10
N GLN A 123 -17.97 5.48 -0.02
CA GLN A 123 -17.98 6.52 -1.04
C GLN A 123 -18.03 5.91 -2.45
N THR A 124 -18.95 6.43 -3.26
CA THR A 124 -18.95 6.21 -4.72
C THR A 124 -18.28 7.42 -5.37
N LEU A 125 -17.23 7.15 -6.13
CA LEU A 125 -16.42 8.16 -6.81
C LEU A 125 -16.74 8.22 -8.30
N ALA A 126 -16.05 9.10 -9.03
CA ALA A 126 -16.10 9.12 -10.49
C ALA A 126 -15.77 7.74 -11.10
N ASP A 127 -16.26 7.49 -12.32
CA ASP A 127 -16.08 6.21 -13.05
C ASP A 127 -16.63 4.95 -12.33
N GLY A 128 -17.50 5.12 -11.30
CA GLY A 128 -18.11 4.00 -10.59
C GLY A 128 -17.14 3.24 -9.68
N ILE A 129 -16.08 3.93 -9.23
CA ILE A 129 -15.17 3.42 -8.19
C ILE A 129 -15.88 3.46 -6.84
N VAL A 130 -15.75 2.39 -6.08
CA VAL A 130 -16.30 2.30 -4.72
C VAL A 130 -15.18 2.17 -3.70
N VAL A 131 -15.22 3.02 -2.67
CA VAL A 131 -14.31 2.96 -1.52
C VAL A 131 -15.11 2.61 -0.28
N TYR A 132 -14.71 1.54 0.39
CA TYR A 132 -15.33 1.05 1.61
C TYR A 132 -14.60 1.55 2.88
N PRO A 133 -15.33 1.66 4.01
CA PRO A 133 -14.71 1.92 5.30
C PRO A 133 -13.71 0.83 5.71
N ILE A 134 -12.89 1.14 6.72
CA ILE A 134 -11.76 0.32 7.19
C ILE A 134 -12.20 -1.09 7.61
N ASP A 135 -13.35 -1.21 8.26
CA ASP A 135 -13.84 -2.46 8.83
C ASP A 135 -14.27 -3.51 7.79
N TYR A 136 -14.49 -3.11 6.53
CA TYR A 136 -14.89 -4.04 5.46
C TYR A 136 -13.76 -4.96 5.03
N PHE A 137 -12.58 -4.39 4.72
CA PHE A 137 -11.50 -5.12 4.07
C PHE A 137 -10.15 -5.11 4.81
N CYS A 138 -10.01 -4.27 5.85
CA CYS A 138 -8.78 -4.14 6.61
C CYS A 138 -8.99 -4.60 8.06
N ALA A 139 -9.98 -4.01 8.76
CA ALA A 139 -10.43 -4.34 10.11
C ALA A 139 -9.32 -4.41 11.18
N LYS A 140 -8.10 -3.93 10.90
CA LYS A 140 -6.96 -3.97 11.81
C LYS A 140 -6.19 -2.67 11.77
N ASP A 141 -5.96 -2.09 12.93
CA ASP A 141 -5.09 -0.92 13.05
C ASP A 141 -3.63 -1.39 13.07
N TRP A 142 -2.86 -0.98 12.05
CA TRP A 142 -1.47 -1.44 11.89
C TRP A 142 -0.53 -0.98 13.03
N LYS A 143 -0.86 0.13 13.73
CA LYS A 143 -0.01 0.71 14.78
C LYS A 143 -0.18 -0.01 16.10
N THR A 144 -1.43 -0.30 16.46
CA THR A 144 -1.84 -0.89 17.73
C THR A 144 -1.95 -2.41 17.63
N GLY A 145 -2.10 -2.95 16.42
CA GLY A 145 -2.36 -4.36 16.16
C GLY A 145 -3.78 -4.80 16.53
N LYS A 146 -4.64 -3.88 16.99
CA LYS A 146 -6.01 -4.17 17.39
C LYS A 146 -6.87 -4.44 16.16
N ILE A 147 -7.70 -5.47 16.27
CA ILE A 147 -8.69 -5.84 15.27
C ILE A 147 -10.04 -5.26 15.71
N TYR A 148 -10.69 -4.54 14.81
CA TYR A 148 -12.00 -3.92 14.98
C TYR A 148 -12.92 -4.50 13.91
N THR A 149 -13.67 -5.53 14.28
CA THR A 149 -14.63 -6.17 13.38
C THR A 149 -16.03 -5.61 13.58
N SER A 150 -16.83 -5.69 12.51
CA SER A 150 -18.26 -5.39 12.49
C SER A 150 -19.00 -6.51 11.74
N GLU A 151 -20.33 -6.40 11.64
CA GLU A 151 -21.12 -7.28 10.77
C GLU A 151 -20.72 -7.14 9.30
N ASP A 152 -20.10 -6.04 8.91
CA ASP A 152 -19.64 -5.79 7.56
C ASP A 152 -18.19 -6.21 7.31
N THR A 153 -17.49 -6.80 8.27
CA THR A 153 -16.13 -7.29 8.04
C THR A 153 -16.12 -8.53 7.16
N HIS A 154 -15.48 -8.40 5.98
CA HIS A 154 -15.29 -9.48 5.01
C HIS A 154 -13.84 -9.95 4.96
N SER A 155 -12.88 -9.09 5.29
CA SER A 155 -11.49 -9.51 5.46
C SER A 155 -10.74 -8.74 6.52
N ILE A 156 -9.70 -9.38 7.05
CA ILE A 156 -8.72 -8.78 7.97
C ILE A 156 -7.37 -8.74 7.26
N HIS A 157 -6.73 -7.57 7.19
CA HIS A 157 -5.37 -7.44 6.69
C HIS A 157 -4.39 -7.52 7.86
N HIS A 158 -3.54 -8.55 7.91
CA HIS A 158 -2.73 -8.81 9.10
C HIS A 158 -1.47 -7.94 9.25
N PHE A 159 -1.01 -7.26 8.19
CA PHE A 159 0.22 -6.47 8.17
C PHE A 159 1.43 -7.25 8.70
N SER A 160 1.57 -8.50 8.27
CA SER A 160 2.58 -9.45 8.77
C SER A 160 4.01 -8.91 8.60
N GLY A 161 4.25 -8.06 7.60
CA GLY A 161 5.55 -7.46 7.33
C GLY A 161 6.64 -8.50 7.07
N SER A 162 6.25 -9.71 6.64
CA SER A 162 7.13 -10.87 6.44
C SER A 162 8.25 -10.61 5.44
N TRP A 163 8.07 -9.61 4.58
CA TRP A 163 9.06 -9.15 3.60
C TRP A 163 10.14 -8.22 4.18
N LYS A 164 10.02 -7.74 5.43
CA LYS A 164 11.01 -6.86 6.06
C LYS A 164 12.19 -7.68 6.59
N SER A 165 13.41 -7.20 6.32
CA SER A 165 14.60 -7.83 6.90
C SER A 165 14.67 -7.60 8.42
N LYS A 166 15.37 -8.47 9.16
CA LYS A 166 15.59 -8.29 10.61
C LYS A 166 16.21 -6.92 10.93
N THR A 167 17.10 -6.44 10.07
CA THR A 167 17.73 -5.12 10.18
C THR A 167 16.72 -4.00 9.99
N ASP A 168 15.83 -4.10 8.99
CA ASP A 168 14.78 -3.11 8.74
C ASP A 168 13.82 -3.03 9.93
N ILE A 169 13.37 -4.18 10.46
CA ILE A 169 12.51 -4.27 11.65
C ILE A 169 13.20 -3.63 12.87
N PHE A 170 14.49 -3.93 13.09
CA PHE A 170 15.26 -3.33 14.18
C PHE A 170 15.37 -1.81 14.03
N MET A 171 15.69 -1.33 12.83
CA MET A 171 15.82 0.10 12.55
C MET A 171 14.50 0.83 12.73
N GLU A 172 13.38 0.24 12.32
CA GLU A 172 12.04 0.80 12.53
C GLU A 172 11.69 0.90 14.03
N LYS A 173 11.92 -0.17 14.80
CA LYS A 173 11.75 -0.16 16.27
C LYS A 173 12.64 0.90 16.94
N PHE A 174 13.89 1.01 16.50
CA PHE A 174 14.84 2.00 16.99
C PHE A 174 14.38 3.43 16.70
N LYS A 175 13.95 3.72 15.46
CA LYS A 175 13.39 5.02 15.09
C LYS A 175 12.17 5.37 15.92
N ASN A 176 11.21 4.44 16.06
CA ASN A 176 10.00 4.66 16.85
C ASN A 176 10.32 4.96 18.32
N LYS A 177 11.32 4.29 18.90
CA LYS A 177 11.76 4.55 20.28
C LYS A 177 12.38 5.93 20.43
N ILE A 178 13.26 6.33 19.51
CA ILE A 178 13.91 7.66 19.54
C ILE A 178 12.90 8.78 19.28
N GLN A 179 11.98 8.58 18.33
CA GLN A 179 10.97 9.58 17.99
C GLN A 179 10.05 9.92 19.17
N ARG A 180 9.77 8.96 20.05
CA ARG A 180 9.02 9.21 21.29
C ARG A 180 9.78 10.10 22.29
N VAL A 181 11.11 10.17 22.19
CA VAL A 181 11.96 10.91 23.13
C VAL A 181 12.35 12.29 22.58
N VAL A 182 12.75 12.37 21.30
CA VAL A 182 13.31 13.60 20.71
C VAL A 182 12.51 14.16 19.55
N GLY A 183 11.35 13.57 19.25
CA GLY A 183 10.51 13.96 18.13
C GLY A 183 11.09 13.64 16.74
N PRO A 184 10.35 13.95 15.66
CA PRO A 184 10.71 13.57 14.29
C PRO A 184 12.02 14.20 13.81
N LYS A 185 12.22 15.51 14.08
CA LYS A 185 13.43 16.25 13.65
C LYS A 185 14.70 15.74 14.36
N GLY A 186 14.62 15.50 15.67
CA GLY A 186 15.73 14.94 16.45
C GLY A 186 16.08 13.51 16.03
N THR A 187 15.07 12.70 15.70
CA THR A 187 15.27 11.34 15.19
C THR A 187 16.04 11.34 13.87
N GLN A 188 15.68 12.23 12.94
CA GLN A 188 16.37 12.35 11.66
C GLN A 188 17.83 12.77 11.82
N PHE A 189 18.10 13.71 12.73
CA PHE A 189 19.47 14.11 13.07
C PHE A 189 20.30 12.93 13.60
N ILE A 190 19.76 12.17 14.57
CA ILE A 190 20.46 11.01 15.14
C ILE A 190 20.73 9.92 14.09
N ILE A 191 19.77 9.65 13.21
CA ILE A 191 19.96 8.70 12.10
C ILE A 191 21.09 9.17 11.18
N ASN A 192 21.11 10.45 10.81
CA ASN A 192 22.11 11.03 9.91
C ASN A 192 23.52 10.97 10.54
N VAL A 193 23.64 11.25 11.84
CA VAL A 193 24.89 11.11 12.59
C VAL A 193 25.35 9.65 12.62
N LYS A 194 24.45 8.71 12.92
CA LYS A 194 24.78 7.28 12.94
C LYS A 194 25.22 6.75 11.57
N LYS A 195 24.60 7.23 10.47
CA LYS A 195 25.02 6.90 9.10
C LYS A 195 26.42 7.44 8.81
N LYS A 196 26.74 8.67 9.23
CA LYS A 196 28.10 9.23 9.09
C LYS A 196 29.15 8.46 9.88
N ILE A 197 28.81 8.02 11.11
CA ILE A 197 29.75 7.28 11.97
C ILE A 197 29.98 5.85 11.47
N LYS A 198 28.96 5.21 10.85
CA LYS A 198 29.10 3.84 10.33
C LYS A 198 29.83 3.73 8.99
N GLY A 199 30.13 4.86 8.33
CA GLY A 199 30.89 4.88 7.08
C GLY A 199 30.11 4.31 5.88
N SER A 200 30.56 4.72 4.70
CA SER A 200 30.18 4.22 3.38
C SER A 200 30.09 2.69 3.29
#